data_AF-A0A2V6HA84-F1
#
_entry.id   AF-A0A2V6HA84-F1
#
_cell.length_a   1.000
_cell.length_b   1.000
_cell.length_c   1.000
_cell.angle_alpha   90.00
_cell.angle_beta   90.00
_cell.angle_gamma   90.00
#
_symmetry.space_group_name_H-M   'P 1'
#
loop_
_entity.id
_entity.type
_entity.pdbx_description
1 polymer ?
#
loop_
_entity_poly.entity_id
_entity_poly.type
_entity_poly.pdbx_seq_one_letter_code
_entity_poly.pdbx_strand_id
1 'polypeptide(L)'
;MPDRKQNLPQLYRFCFLMLGEALKAQEVFQTTLREAALRAAQGELPKEPFWLFRDARWRCLEANKADLQPESLAIDEHDVAGQAAAQIEQLEPAQLAVWISGAPDPQRTALALFYLDEFDYREILEIADLKLSEVSRLLALGRRQLQAWLDAKFPAVSALS
;
A
#
# COMPACT_ATOMS: atom_id res chain seq x y z
N MET A 1 1.83 2.39 27.17
CA MET A 1 2.05 2.27 25.72
C MET A 1 3.53 2.03 25.53
N PRO A 2 3.97 0.85 25.06
CA PRO A 2 5.39 0.67 24.79
C PRO A 2 5.77 1.66 23.70
N ASP A 3 6.85 2.37 23.97
CA ASP A 3 7.56 3.31 23.11
C ASP A 3 7.56 2.77 21.66
N ARG A 4 6.62 3.21 20.82
CA ARG A 4 6.51 2.82 19.39
C ARG A 4 7.68 3.49 18.68
N LYS A 5 8.89 2.98 18.92
CA LYS A 5 10.06 3.19 18.07
C LYS A 5 9.55 2.92 16.66
N GLN A 6 9.64 3.94 15.81
CA GLN A 6 9.25 3.87 14.40
C GLN A 6 9.72 2.53 13.84
N ASN A 7 8.77 1.67 13.44
CA ASN A 7 9.07 0.30 13.08
C ASN A 7 9.73 0.29 11.69
N LEU A 8 11.06 0.44 11.66
CA LEU A 8 11.83 0.61 10.42
C LEU A 8 11.60 -0.50 9.39
N PRO A 9 11.57 -1.80 9.78
CA PRO A 9 11.16 -2.87 8.87
C PRO A 9 9.79 -2.63 8.23
N GLN A 10 8.83 -2.13 8.98
CA GLN A 10 7.48 -1.87 8.47
C GLN A 10 7.39 -0.59 7.65
N LEU A 11 8.21 0.41 7.93
CA LEU A 11 8.37 1.57 7.05
C LEU A 11 8.90 1.13 5.68
N TYR A 12 9.91 0.27 5.64
CA TYR A 12 10.43 -0.27 4.39
C TYR A 12 9.36 -1.08 3.64
N ARG A 13 8.66 -1.99 4.34
CA ARG A 13 7.54 -2.76 3.75
C ARG A 13 6.44 -1.85 3.21
N PHE A 14 6.10 -0.78 3.92
CA PHE A 14 5.16 0.22 3.44
C PHE A 14 5.64 0.89 2.15
N CYS A 15 6.90 1.36 2.10
CA CYS A 15 7.49 1.90 0.87
C CYS A 15 7.45 0.89 -0.28
N PHE A 16 7.70 -0.39 0.01
CA PHE A 16 7.66 -1.47 -0.98
C PHE A 16 6.24 -1.73 -1.50
N LEU A 17 5.22 -1.74 -0.64
CA LEU A 17 3.82 -1.84 -1.06
C LEU A 17 3.37 -0.65 -1.91
N MET A 18 3.87 0.55 -1.61
CA MET A 18 3.52 1.78 -2.35
C MET A 18 4.20 1.88 -3.72
N LEU A 19 5.33 1.21 -3.93
CA LEU A 19 6.17 1.40 -5.13
C LEU A 19 6.35 0.13 -5.96
N GLY A 20 6.16 -1.06 -5.39
CA GLY A 20 6.28 -2.36 -6.09
C GLY A 20 7.70 -2.73 -6.53
N GLU A 21 8.66 -1.84 -6.35
CA GLU A 21 10.05 -2.00 -6.79
C GLU A 21 11.00 -1.82 -5.60
N ALA A 22 11.85 -2.82 -5.36
CA ALA A 22 12.73 -2.85 -4.19
C ALA A 22 13.73 -1.69 -4.15
N LEU A 23 14.29 -1.31 -5.31
CA LEU A 23 15.27 -0.23 -5.41
C LEU A 23 14.62 1.13 -5.07
N LYS A 24 13.50 1.47 -5.72
CA LYS A 24 12.75 2.70 -5.42
C LYS A 24 12.28 2.76 -3.97
N ALA A 25 11.77 1.62 -3.46
CA ALA A 25 11.36 1.53 -2.06
C ALA A 25 12.52 1.77 -1.10
N GLN A 26 13.69 1.22 -1.39
CA GLN A 26 14.91 1.43 -0.61
C GLN A 26 15.37 2.89 -0.65
N GLU A 27 15.34 3.53 -1.82
CA GLU A 27 15.69 4.94 -1.99
C GLU A 27 14.76 5.85 -1.19
N VAL A 28 13.44 5.66 -1.29
CA VAL A 28 12.47 6.44 -0.52
C VAL A 28 12.63 6.20 0.98
N PHE A 29 12.79 4.94 1.41
CA PHE A 29 13.04 4.59 2.79
C PHE A 29 14.29 5.29 3.35
N GLN A 30 15.42 5.18 2.65
CA GLN A 30 16.69 5.80 3.09
C GLN A 30 16.60 7.32 3.12
N THR A 31 15.92 7.93 2.15
CA THR A 31 15.74 9.38 2.12
C THR A 31 14.85 9.85 3.28
N THR A 32 13.78 9.11 3.58
CA THR A 32 12.92 9.37 4.74
C THR A 32 13.74 9.34 6.04
N LEU A 33 14.61 8.34 6.22
CA LEU A 33 15.46 8.24 7.41
C LEU A 33 16.55 9.31 7.49
N ARG A 34 17.12 9.70 6.34
CA ARG A 34 18.12 10.78 6.29
C ARG A 34 17.51 12.10 6.77
N GLU A 35 16.33 12.46 6.26
CA GLU A 35 15.64 13.67 6.66
C GLU A 35 15.17 13.61 8.12
N ALA A 36 14.75 12.43 8.59
CA ALA A 36 14.47 12.20 10.00
C ALA A 36 15.68 12.47 10.90
N ALA A 37 16.85 11.94 10.53
CA ALA A 37 18.08 12.12 11.27
C ALA A 37 18.55 13.59 11.28
N LEU A 38 18.42 14.31 10.16
CA LEU A 38 18.76 15.73 10.08
C LEU A 38 17.87 16.58 11.00
N ARG A 39 16.55 16.37 10.98
CA ARG A 39 15.61 17.05 11.88
C ARG A 39 15.87 16.71 13.34
N ALA A 40 16.20 15.45 13.63
CA ALA A 40 16.58 15.03 14.98
C ALA A 40 17.81 15.76 15.50
N ALA A 41 18.85 15.91 14.67
CA ALA A 41 20.06 16.65 15.02
C ALA A 41 19.80 18.14 15.30
N GLN A 42 18.76 18.70 14.69
CA GLN A 42 18.32 20.09 14.89
C GLN A 42 17.33 20.25 16.07
N GLY A 43 16.86 19.15 16.67
CA GLY A 43 15.82 19.18 17.69
C GLY A 43 14.41 19.47 17.14
N GLU A 44 14.21 19.28 15.84
CA GLU A 44 13.00 19.63 15.09
C GLU A 44 12.18 18.41 14.66
N LEU A 45 12.28 17.30 15.41
CA LEU A 45 11.46 16.12 15.13
C LEU A 45 9.97 16.44 15.34
N PRO A 46 9.10 16.11 14.37
CA PRO A 46 7.66 16.24 14.56
C PRO A 46 7.17 15.43 15.76
N LYS A 47 6.24 16.00 16.52
CA LYS A 47 5.65 15.36 17.72
C LYS A 47 4.43 14.51 17.36
N GLU A 48 3.90 14.71 16.16
CA GLU A 48 2.75 14.01 15.63
C GLU A 48 3.04 12.51 15.51
N PRO A 49 2.11 11.64 15.93
CA PRO A 49 2.29 10.21 15.76
C PRO A 49 2.36 9.86 14.26
N PHE A 50 3.13 8.82 13.93
CA PHE A 50 3.28 8.29 12.57
C PHE A 50 3.76 9.28 11.51
N TRP A 51 4.34 10.42 11.90
CA TRP A 51 4.85 11.43 10.96
C TRP A 51 5.81 10.83 9.92
N LEU A 52 6.58 9.81 10.30
CA LEU A 52 7.51 9.12 9.40
C LEU A 52 6.78 8.36 8.28
N PHE A 53 5.64 7.73 8.58
CA PHE A 53 4.80 7.07 7.56
C PHE A 53 4.09 8.09 6.68
N ARG A 54 3.71 9.26 7.22
CA ARG A 54 3.16 10.37 6.42
C ARG A 54 4.20 10.94 5.46
N ASP A 55 5.44 11.13 5.92
CA ASP A 55 6.56 11.60 5.09
C ASP A 55 6.92 10.56 4.01
N ALA A 56 7.03 9.28 4.38
CA ALA A 56 7.26 8.20 3.44
C ALA A 56 6.14 8.12 2.39
N ARG A 57 4.86 8.23 2.80
CA ARG A 57 3.73 8.26 1.86
C ARG A 57 3.89 9.39 0.86
N TRP A 58 4.15 10.61 1.32
CA TRP A 58 4.34 11.76 0.44
C TRP A 58 5.46 11.51 -0.58
N ARG A 59 6.62 11.00 -0.14
CA ARG A 59 7.74 10.65 -1.03
C ARG A 59 7.39 9.56 -2.04
N CYS A 60 6.66 8.53 -1.64
CA CYS A 60 6.19 7.49 -2.56
C CYS A 60 5.26 8.07 -3.63
N LEU A 61 4.38 9.00 -3.26
CA LEU A 61 3.51 9.69 -4.21
C LEU A 61 4.31 10.51 -5.23
N GLU A 62 5.33 11.23 -4.76
CA GLU A 62 6.21 12.02 -5.65
C GLU A 62 7.04 11.13 -6.58
N ALA A 63 7.58 10.02 -6.07
CA ALA A 63 8.32 9.06 -6.89
C ALA A 63 7.45 8.46 -8.00
N ASN A 64 6.19 8.11 -7.70
CA ASN A 64 5.25 7.57 -8.69
C ASN A 64 4.81 8.61 -9.74
N LYS A 65 4.73 9.90 -9.38
CA LYS A 65 4.41 10.97 -10.34
C LYS A 65 5.51 11.18 -11.37
N ALA A 66 6.77 10.96 -10.99
CA ALA A 66 7.90 11.06 -11.90
C ALA A 66 7.89 9.97 -12.99
N ASP A 67 7.21 8.84 -12.73
CA ASP A 67 7.20 7.66 -13.60
C ASP A 67 5.98 7.57 -14.54
N LEU A 68 4.90 8.34 -14.35
CA LEU A 68 3.62 8.11 -15.06
C LEU A 68 3.03 9.33 -15.79
N GLN A 69 2.69 9.12 -17.07
CA GLN A 69 1.58 9.74 -17.78
C GLN A 69 0.29 8.96 -17.44
N PRO A 70 -0.81 9.60 -16.99
CA PRO A 70 -1.99 8.89 -16.53
C PRO A 70 -2.92 8.52 -17.70
N GLU A 71 -2.92 7.24 -18.09
CA GLU A 71 -4.12 6.64 -18.68
C GLU A 71 -4.81 5.82 -17.59
N SER A 72 -5.87 6.43 -17.03
CA SER A 72 -6.80 5.78 -16.11
C SER A 72 -7.62 4.75 -16.91
N LEU A 73 -7.02 3.62 -17.22
CA LEU A 73 -7.77 2.47 -17.72
C LEU A 73 -8.68 1.99 -16.59
N ALA A 74 -9.95 1.78 -16.91
CA ALA A 74 -10.88 1.16 -15.97
C ALA A 74 -10.32 -0.23 -15.60
N ILE A 75 -10.14 -0.46 -14.30
CA ILE A 75 -9.71 -1.77 -13.78
C ILE A 75 -10.97 -2.61 -13.62
N ASP A 76 -10.98 -3.81 -14.20
CA ASP A 76 -12.10 -4.75 -14.07
C ASP A 76 -12.38 -5.11 -12.61
N GLU A 77 -13.64 -5.41 -12.31
CA GLU A 77 -14.13 -5.71 -10.96
C GLU A 77 -15.04 -6.94 -10.99
N HIS A 78 -14.75 -7.94 -10.16
CA HIS A 78 -15.63 -9.09 -9.92
C HIS A 78 -16.00 -9.18 -8.45
N ASP A 79 -17.19 -9.72 -8.14
CA ASP A 79 -17.56 -10.03 -6.76
C ASP A 79 -16.62 -11.10 -6.19
N VAL A 80 -16.21 -10.91 -4.94
CA VAL A 80 -15.28 -11.83 -4.26
C VAL A 80 -15.87 -13.24 -4.24
N ALA A 81 -15.19 -14.17 -4.90
CA ALA A 81 -15.67 -15.53 -5.09
C ALA A 81 -15.29 -16.43 -3.90
N GLY A 82 -16.05 -17.50 -3.67
CA GLY A 82 -15.73 -18.48 -2.62
C GLY A 82 -14.35 -19.16 -2.81
N GLN A 83 -13.85 -19.22 -4.05
CA GLN A 83 -12.55 -19.80 -4.39
C GLN A 83 -11.37 -18.83 -4.24
N ALA A 84 -11.61 -17.57 -3.84
CA ALA A 84 -10.58 -16.53 -3.76
C ALA A 84 -9.39 -16.95 -2.89
N ALA A 85 -9.65 -17.61 -1.75
CA ALA A 85 -8.59 -18.07 -0.85
C ALA A 85 -7.62 -19.03 -1.55
N ALA A 86 -8.13 -20.00 -2.31
CA ALA A 86 -7.31 -20.96 -3.04
C ALA A 86 -6.53 -20.31 -4.20
N GLN A 87 -7.07 -19.25 -4.81
CA GLN A 87 -6.34 -18.46 -5.81
C GLN A 87 -5.23 -17.61 -5.16
N ILE A 88 -5.48 -17.03 -3.97
CA ILE A 88 -4.50 -16.23 -3.22
C ILE A 88 -3.34 -17.10 -2.72
N GLU A 89 -3.59 -18.34 -2.29
CA GLU A 89 -2.55 -19.28 -1.86
C GLU A 89 -1.54 -19.62 -2.97
N GLN A 90 -1.90 -19.41 -4.23
CA GLN A 90 -1.01 -19.60 -5.38
C GLN A 90 -0.14 -18.37 -5.69
N LEU A 91 -0.33 -17.25 -4.96
CA LEU A 91 0.43 -16.03 -5.16
C LEU A 91 1.71 -16.00 -4.34
N GLU A 92 2.78 -15.51 -4.97
CA GLU A 92 3.96 -15.07 -4.24
C GLU A 92 3.68 -13.72 -3.56
N PRO A 93 4.17 -13.48 -2.32
CA PRO A 93 3.96 -12.20 -1.62
C PRO A 93 4.37 -10.96 -2.44
N ALA A 94 5.43 -11.08 -3.26
CA ALA A 94 5.87 -10.01 -4.14
C ALA A 94 4.84 -9.66 -5.24
N GLN A 95 4.05 -10.63 -5.71
CA GLN A 95 3.01 -10.38 -6.70
C GLN A 95 1.87 -9.53 -6.11
N LEU A 96 1.54 -9.73 -4.83
CA LEU A 96 0.57 -8.91 -4.15
C LEU A 96 1.08 -7.47 -3.97
N ALA A 97 2.35 -7.29 -3.63
CA ALA A 97 2.97 -5.97 -3.53
C ALA A 97 2.94 -5.21 -4.87
N VAL A 98 3.27 -5.90 -5.98
CA VAL A 98 3.18 -5.33 -7.34
C VAL A 98 1.74 -4.97 -7.71
N TRP A 99 0.77 -5.80 -7.34
CA TRP A 99 -0.64 -5.49 -7.57
C TRP A 99 -1.08 -4.25 -6.77
N ILE A 100 -0.72 -4.17 -5.47
CA ILE A 100 -1.04 -3.00 -4.62
C ILE A 100 -0.39 -1.73 -5.19
N SER A 101 0.88 -1.79 -5.61
CA SER A 101 1.59 -0.62 -6.13
C SER A 101 1.00 -0.10 -7.44
N GLY A 102 0.34 -0.96 -8.22
CA GLY A 102 -0.37 -0.60 -9.45
C GLY A 102 -1.72 0.09 -9.23
N ALA A 103 -2.27 0.07 -8.01
CA ALA A 103 -3.53 0.75 -7.73
C ALA A 103 -3.37 2.29 -7.80
N PRO A 104 -4.41 3.04 -8.21
CA PRO A 104 -4.39 4.49 -8.15
C PRO A 104 -4.41 4.98 -6.70
N ASP A 105 -3.75 6.11 -6.40
CA ASP A 105 -3.98 6.79 -5.13
C ASP A 105 -5.32 7.57 -5.16
N PRO A 106 -6.09 7.59 -4.06
CA PRO A 106 -5.71 7.19 -2.70
C PRO A 106 -5.92 5.71 -2.34
N GLN A 107 -6.38 4.87 -3.28
CA GLN A 107 -6.67 3.45 -3.02
C GLN A 107 -5.42 2.66 -2.63
N ARG A 108 -4.30 2.90 -3.33
CA ARG A 108 -2.99 2.30 -3.04
C ARG A 108 -2.54 2.56 -1.62
N THR A 109 -2.58 3.81 -1.16
CA THR A 109 -2.30 4.16 0.25
C THR A 109 -3.17 3.33 1.20
N ALA A 110 -4.48 3.26 0.95
CA ALA A 110 -5.41 2.55 1.83
C ALA A 110 -5.11 1.04 1.88
N LEU A 111 -4.85 0.41 0.73
CA LEU A 111 -4.48 -1.00 0.62
C LEU A 111 -3.16 -1.28 1.34
N ALA A 112 -2.13 -0.46 1.11
CA ALA A 112 -0.81 -0.63 1.70
C ALA A 112 -0.86 -0.53 3.23
N LEU A 113 -1.55 0.47 3.79
CA LEU A 113 -1.66 0.62 5.25
C LEU A 113 -2.50 -0.48 5.89
N PHE A 114 -3.61 -0.88 5.26
CA PHE A 114 -4.51 -1.90 5.82
C PHE A 114 -3.87 -3.28 5.83
N TYR A 115 -3.24 -3.71 4.72
CA TYR A 115 -2.64 -5.04 4.63
C TYR A 115 -1.22 -5.13 5.20
N LEU A 116 -0.62 -4.00 5.62
CA LEU A 116 0.58 -4.03 6.46
C LEU A 116 0.27 -4.59 7.86
N ASP A 117 -0.98 -4.46 8.33
CA ASP A 117 -1.49 -4.97 9.61
C ASP A 117 -0.73 -4.43 10.85
N GLU A 118 -0.25 -3.18 10.76
CA GLU A 118 0.50 -2.50 11.83
C GLU A 118 -0.27 -1.37 12.51
N PHE A 119 -1.38 -0.96 11.90
CA PHE A 119 -2.14 0.22 12.26
C PHE A 119 -3.58 -0.14 12.60
N ASP A 120 -4.13 0.46 13.65
CA ASP A 120 -5.57 0.42 13.83
C ASP A 120 -6.28 1.32 12.81
N TYR A 121 -7.61 1.18 12.71
CA TYR A 121 -8.37 1.93 11.72
C TYR A 121 -8.23 3.44 11.89
N ARG A 122 -8.09 3.99 13.11
CA ARG A 122 -7.94 5.44 13.33
C ARG A 122 -6.59 5.93 12.84
N GLU A 123 -5.55 5.16 13.12
CA GLU A 123 -4.18 5.43 12.66
C GLU A 123 -4.11 5.42 11.12
N ILE A 124 -4.82 4.49 10.46
CA ILE A 124 -4.94 4.47 8.99
C ILE A 124 -5.58 5.76 8.46
N LEU A 125 -6.68 6.24 9.07
CA LEU A 125 -7.35 7.47 8.64
C LEU A 125 -6.42 8.69 8.74
N GLU A 126 -5.65 8.78 9.82
CA GLU A 126 -4.70 9.88 10.06
C GLU A 126 -3.51 9.86 9.09
N ILE A 127 -2.96 8.68 8.78
CA ILE A 127 -1.83 8.57 7.85
C ILE A 127 -2.28 8.78 6.40
N ALA A 128 -3.42 8.19 6.03
CA ALA A 128 -3.96 8.28 4.68
C ALA A 128 -4.58 9.65 4.35
N ASP A 129 -4.94 10.42 5.37
CA ASP A 129 -5.72 11.66 5.27
C ASP A 129 -7.07 11.41 4.58
N LEU A 130 -7.82 10.43 5.09
CA LEU A 130 -9.09 9.96 4.53
C LEU A 130 -10.15 9.77 5.62
N LYS A 131 -11.42 9.79 5.22
CA LYS A 131 -12.54 9.41 6.09
C LYS A 131 -12.76 7.90 6.11
N LEU A 132 -13.37 7.39 7.17
CA LEU A 132 -13.70 5.95 7.32
C LEU A 132 -14.50 5.40 6.13
N SER A 133 -15.48 6.16 5.65
CA SER A 133 -16.28 5.79 4.48
C SER A 133 -15.44 5.67 3.21
N GLU A 134 -14.41 6.50 3.05
CA GLU A 134 -13.52 6.47 1.90
C GLU A 134 -12.62 5.25 1.96
N VAL A 135 -11.95 5.00 3.09
CA VAL A 135 -11.13 3.79 3.27
C VAL A 135 -11.95 2.53 3.06
N SER A 136 -13.15 2.45 3.65
CA SER A 136 -14.04 1.29 3.49
C SER A 136 -14.39 1.05 2.02
N ARG A 137 -14.75 2.10 1.28
CA ARG A 137 -15.06 2.03 -0.16
C ARG A 137 -13.85 1.62 -0.99
N LEU A 138 -12.67 2.20 -0.73
CA LEU A 138 -11.43 1.92 -1.45
C LEU A 138 -10.97 0.47 -1.24
N LEU A 139 -11.08 -0.05 -0.01
CA LEU A 139 -10.75 -1.44 0.30
C LEU A 139 -11.75 -2.42 -0.32
N ALA A 140 -13.05 -2.12 -0.28
CA ALA A 140 -14.07 -2.95 -0.92
C ALA A 140 -13.87 -3.02 -2.44
N LEU A 141 -13.63 -1.87 -3.07
CA LEU A 141 -13.28 -1.78 -4.48
C LEU A 141 -12.01 -2.58 -4.81
N GLY A 142 -10.96 -2.41 -4.00
CA GLY A 142 -9.69 -3.09 -4.21
C GLY A 142 -9.82 -4.62 -4.14
N ARG A 143 -10.64 -5.14 -3.22
CA ARG A 143 -10.90 -6.60 -3.16
C ARG A 143 -11.60 -7.14 -4.41
N ARG A 144 -12.52 -6.37 -5.01
CA ARG A 144 -13.18 -6.78 -6.27
C ARG A 144 -12.24 -6.73 -7.46
N GLN A 145 -11.37 -5.72 -7.51
CA GLN A 145 -10.32 -5.62 -8.52
C GLN A 145 -9.28 -6.72 -8.38
N LEU A 146 -8.92 -7.08 -7.14
CA LEU A 146 -8.05 -8.22 -6.87
C LEU A 146 -8.72 -9.52 -7.35
N GLN A 147 -10.01 -9.70 -7.10
CA GLN A 147 -10.74 -10.86 -7.59
C GLN A 147 -10.71 -10.96 -9.12
N ALA A 148 -11.00 -9.87 -9.84
CA ALA A 148 -10.92 -9.87 -11.30
C ALA A 148 -9.52 -10.23 -11.80
N TRP A 149 -8.48 -9.70 -11.15
CA TRP A 149 -7.09 -10.05 -11.45
C TRP A 149 -6.77 -11.53 -11.17
N LEU A 150 -7.27 -12.08 -10.06
CA LEU A 150 -7.13 -13.49 -9.72
C LEU A 150 -7.82 -14.39 -10.75
N ASP A 151 -9.01 -14.05 -11.20
CA ASP A 151 -9.76 -14.82 -12.21
C ASP A 151 -9.06 -14.82 -13.56
N ALA A 152 -8.48 -13.68 -13.96
CA ALA A 152 -7.68 -13.59 -15.17
C ALA A 152 -6.37 -14.39 -15.08
N LYS A 153 -5.73 -14.40 -13.90
CA LYS A 153 -4.45 -15.09 -13.66
C LYS A 153 -4.61 -16.60 -13.47
N PHE A 154 -5.68 -17.00 -12.78
CA PHE A 154 -6.02 -18.38 -12.44
C PHE A 154 -7.43 -18.66 -12.93
N PRO A 155 -7.63 -18.79 -14.26
CA PRO A 155 -8.92 -19.10 -14.81
C PRO A 155 -9.40 -20.43 -14.23
N ALA A 156 -10.66 -20.47 -13.79
CA ALA A 156 -11.28 -21.74 -13.46
C ALA A 156 -11.14 -22.64 -14.70
N VAL A 157 -10.56 -23.83 -14.52
CA VAL A 157 -10.51 -24.82 -15.60
C VAL A 157 -11.96 -25.03 -16.04
N SER A 158 -12.31 -24.53 -17.22
CA SER A 158 -13.60 -24.81 -17.83
C SER A 158 -13.74 -26.32 -17.82
N ALA A 159 -14.66 -26.82 -16.99
CA ALA A 159 -15.11 -28.19 -17.07
C ALA A 159 -15.79 -28.31 -18.44
N LEU A 160 -15.00 -28.62 -19.46
CA LEU A 160 -15.45 -29.05 -20.76
C LEU A 160 -16.10 -30.41 -20.53
N SER A 161 -17.40 -30.36 -20.23
CA SER A 161 -18.35 -31.46 -20.40
C SER A 161 -18.60 -31.70 -21.88
#